data_AF-A0A1F9PCY2-F1
#
_entry.id   AF-A0A1F9PCY2-F1
#
_cell.length_a   1.000
_cell.length_b   1.000
_cell.length_c   1.000
_cell.angle_alpha   90.00
_cell.angle_beta   90.00
_cell.angle_gamma   90.00
#
_symmetry.space_group_name_H-M   'P 1'
#
loop_
_entity.id
_entity.type
_entity.pdbx_description
1 polymer ?
#
loop_
_entity_poly.entity_id
_entity_poly.type
_entity_poly.pdbx_seq_one_letter_code
_entity_poly.pdbx_strand_id
1 'polypeptide(L)'
;MDTENKRNKHTCTIFFIILFQYFLLYKTGRTIAQEEGIMPFIHKLADIELKQNNSPASDFLWKSSLPLEEISKSKYLHFDIKSLFPDKFSYPYHFHRNAEELFVILEGEATLRSPKGYQTVSKGDMIFFEEGLEGAHQFYNHGDQPFLYIDLRTKANVDVCEYPDSGKINILPAMDIFTKDAKVPYYTGEEGVREKWPEEILKKK
;
A
#
# COMPACT_ATOMS: atom_id res chain seq x y z
N MET A 1 63.51 -5.21 -18.16
CA MET A 1 63.36 -3.75 -18.04
C MET A 1 62.30 -3.32 -19.06
N ASP A 2 61.38 -2.42 -18.69
CA ASP A 2 60.31 -1.82 -19.54
C ASP A 2 58.88 -2.39 -19.55
N THR A 3 58.30 -2.72 -18.38
CA THR A 3 56.82 -2.78 -18.24
C THR A 3 56.24 -1.96 -17.08
N GLU A 4 57.10 -1.35 -16.25
CA GLU A 4 56.67 -0.62 -15.05
C GLU A 4 56.57 0.91 -15.26
N ASN A 5 57.28 1.46 -16.25
CA ASN A 5 57.35 2.91 -16.47
C ASN A 5 56.22 3.50 -17.35
N LYS A 6 55.35 2.66 -17.94
CA LYS A 6 54.17 3.12 -18.71
C LYS A 6 52.91 3.26 -17.86
N ARG A 7 52.82 2.59 -16.70
CA ARG A 7 51.64 2.68 -15.81
C ARG A 7 51.59 3.97 -14.98
N ASN A 8 52.74 4.55 -14.64
CA ASN A 8 52.81 5.75 -13.81
C ASN A 8 52.57 7.08 -14.56
N LYS A 9 52.67 7.11 -15.89
CA LYS A 9 52.35 8.33 -16.66
C LYS A 9 50.85 8.51 -16.90
N HIS A 10 50.07 7.42 -16.99
CA HIS A 10 48.63 7.49 -17.22
C HIS A 10 47.83 7.79 -15.95
N THR A 11 48.26 7.31 -14.78
CA THR A 11 47.61 7.61 -13.49
C THR A 11 47.78 9.07 -13.05
N CYS A 12 48.92 9.70 -13.38
CA CYS A 12 49.18 11.09 -13.02
C CYS A 12 48.36 12.08 -13.88
N THR A 13 48.13 11.78 -15.16
CA THR A 13 47.31 12.63 -16.05
C THR A 13 45.82 12.58 -15.72
N ILE A 14 45.28 11.42 -15.30
CA ILE A 14 43.86 11.29 -14.93
C ILE A 14 43.55 12.04 -13.62
N PHE A 15 44.48 12.01 -12.64
CA PHE A 15 44.30 12.74 -11.38
C PHE A 15 44.28 14.26 -11.59
N PHE A 16 45.08 14.78 -12.53
CA PHE A 16 45.07 16.20 -12.87
C PHE A 16 43.80 16.63 -13.63
N ILE A 17 43.23 15.78 -14.48
CA ILE A 17 41.98 16.10 -15.21
C ILE A 17 40.78 16.16 -14.25
N ILE A 18 40.70 15.25 -13.27
CA ILE A 18 39.62 15.23 -12.27
C ILE A 18 39.73 16.45 -11.34
N LEU A 19 40.93 16.82 -10.90
CA LEU A 19 41.11 18.01 -10.06
C LEU A 19 40.85 19.31 -10.83
N PHE A 20 41.20 19.38 -12.12
CA PHE A 20 40.99 20.57 -12.95
C PHE A 20 39.51 20.75 -13.35
N GLN A 21 38.76 19.67 -13.56
CA GLN A 21 37.29 19.74 -13.71
C GLN A 21 36.60 20.20 -12.43
N TYR A 22 37.02 19.70 -11.26
CA TYR A 22 36.53 20.19 -9.98
C TYR A 22 36.86 21.68 -9.76
N PHE A 23 38.07 22.13 -10.14
CA PHE A 23 38.46 23.52 -9.97
C PHE A 23 37.76 24.49 -10.94
N LEU A 24 37.41 24.06 -12.16
CA LEU A 24 36.60 24.87 -13.09
C LEU A 24 35.12 24.96 -12.70
N LEU A 25 34.56 23.92 -12.09
CA LEU A 25 33.19 23.95 -11.55
C LEU A 25 33.03 24.97 -10.41
N TYR A 26 34.10 25.25 -9.64
CA TYR A 26 34.05 26.19 -8.52
C TYR A 26 34.35 27.66 -8.87
N LYS A 27 34.86 27.97 -10.07
CA LYS A 27 35.24 29.34 -10.47
C LYS A 27 34.27 30.06 -11.40
N THR A 28 33.20 29.39 -11.85
CA THR A 28 32.11 30.08 -12.53
C THR A 28 30.99 30.27 -11.51
N GLY A 29 30.70 31.54 -11.19
CA GLY A 29 29.67 31.92 -10.23
C GLY A 29 28.28 31.53 -10.70
N ARG A 30 27.96 30.23 -10.62
CA ARG A 30 26.58 29.79 -10.48
C ARG A 30 26.18 30.18 -9.07
N THR A 31 25.30 31.16 -9.02
CA THR A 31 24.41 31.42 -7.89
C THR A 31 24.09 30.09 -7.23
N ILE A 32 24.51 29.93 -5.97
CA ILE A 32 24.10 28.83 -5.14
C ILE A 32 22.62 29.09 -4.90
N ALA A 33 21.77 28.66 -5.83
CA ALA A 33 20.40 28.35 -5.49
C ALA A 33 20.54 27.28 -4.41
N GLN A 34 20.27 27.69 -3.18
CA GLN A 34 20.02 26.79 -2.07
C GLN A 34 19.06 25.75 -2.61
N GLU A 35 19.54 24.52 -2.87
CA GLU A 35 18.65 23.39 -3.08
C GLU A 35 17.89 23.28 -1.76
N GLU A 36 16.68 23.85 -1.72
CA GLU A 36 15.72 23.54 -0.68
C GLU A 36 15.47 22.04 -0.80
N GLY A 37 16.22 21.27 -0.02
CA GLY A 37 16.05 19.83 0.08
C GLY A 37 14.57 19.56 0.31
N ILE A 38 14.02 18.60 -0.45
CA ILE A 38 12.60 18.25 -0.36
C ILE A 38 12.29 17.94 1.11
N MET A 39 11.58 18.84 1.78
CA MET A 39 11.16 18.63 3.15
C MET A 39 10.27 17.38 3.19
N PRO A 40 10.47 16.48 4.17
CA PRO A 40 9.63 15.30 4.28
C PRO A 40 8.16 15.72 4.50
N PHE A 41 7.24 15.03 3.83
CA PHE A 41 5.81 15.21 4.09
C PHE A 41 5.47 14.60 5.44
N ILE A 42 4.84 15.38 6.32
CA ILE A 42 4.39 14.95 7.63
C ILE A 42 2.87 14.90 7.63
N HIS A 43 2.30 13.70 7.69
CA HIS A 43 0.87 13.49 7.84
C HIS A 43 0.55 13.25 9.31
N LYS A 44 -0.04 14.24 9.97
CA LYS A 44 -0.44 14.12 11.37
C LYS A 44 -1.81 13.47 11.43
N LEU A 45 -1.91 12.31 12.07
CA LEU A 45 -3.17 11.57 12.18
C LEU A 45 -4.33 12.43 12.72
N ALA A 46 -4.06 13.32 13.67
CA ALA A 46 -5.05 14.24 14.24
C ALA A 46 -5.66 15.23 13.23
N ASP A 47 -4.97 15.49 12.12
CA ASP A 47 -5.38 16.44 11.08
C ASP A 47 -5.99 15.73 9.86
N ILE A 48 -6.03 14.39 9.85
CA ILE A 48 -6.52 13.60 8.72
C ILE A 48 -8.02 13.36 8.87
N GLU A 49 -8.80 13.90 7.92
CA GLU A 49 -10.22 13.58 7.80
C GLU A 49 -10.42 12.20 7.16
N LEU A 50 -11.27 11.36 7.77
CA LEU A 50 -11.69 10.08 7.21
C LEU A 50 -13.12 10.17 6.68
N LYS A 51 -13.29 9.87 5.39
CA LYS A 51 -14.57 9.89 4.69
C LYS A 51 -15.11 8.48 4.53
N GLN A 52 -16.39 8.31 4.85
CA GLN A 52 -17.07 7.03 4.68
C GLN A 52 -17.21 6.66 3.19
N ASN A 53 -17.08 5.37 2.89
CA ASN A 53 -17.35 4.84 1.56
C ASN A 53 -18.85 4.86 1.21
N ASN A 54 -19.16 4.85 -0.09
CA ASN A 54 -20.52 4.74 -0.60
C ASN A 54 -20.80 3.29 -1.06
N SER A 55 -20.84 2.36 -0.12
CA SER A 55 -21.19 0.96 -0.43
C SER A 55 -22.71 0.78 -0.50
N PRO A 56 -23.25 0.14 -1.56
CA PRO A 56 -24.63 -0.35 -1.57
C PRO A 56 -24.81 -1.60 -0.70
N ALA A 57 -23.73 -2.30 -0.33
CA ALA A 57 -23.75 -3.48 0.51
C ALA A 57 -23.45 -3.10 1.96
N SER A 58 -24.44 -3.23 2.84
CA SER A 58 -24.41 -2.69 4.20
C SER A 58 -23.35 -3.31 5.13
N ASP A 59 -22.84 -4.50 4.79
CA ASP A 59 -21.77 -5.17 5.53
C ASP A 59 -20.37 -4.56 5.24
N PHE A 60 -20.26 -3.79 4.18
CA PHE A 60 -19.01 -3.20 3.67
C PHE A 60 -18.97 -1.69 3.96
N LEU A 61 -18.73 -1.32 5.22
CA LEU A 61 -18.66 0.09 5.62
C LEU A 61 -17.34 0.39 6.32
N TRP A 62 -16.59 1.34 5.75
CA TRP A 62 -15.34 1.85 6.29
C TRP A 62 -15.21 3.34 5.97
N LYS A 63 -14.27 4.01 6.63
CA LYS A 63 -13.79 5.33 6.27
C LYS A 63 -12.36 5.25 5.76
N SER A 64 -12.00 6.16 4.87
CA SER A 64 -10.65 6.29 4.31
C SER A 64 -10.23 7.75 4.35
N SER A 65 -8.94 8.02 4.56
CA SER A 65 -8.39 9.32 4.23
C SER A 65 -8.38 9.51 2.71
N LEU A 66 -8.05 10.73 2.27
CA LEU A 66 -7.56 10.91 0.91
C LEU A 66 -6.30 10.04 0.69
N PRO A 67 -5.99 9.64 -0.55
CA PRO A 67 -4.76 8.92 -0.84
C PRO A 67 -3.54 9.78 -0.48
N LEU A 68 -2.84 9.42 0.60
CA LEU A 68 -1.76 10.25 1.13
C LEU A 68 -0.53 10.19 0.22
N GLU A 69 -0.44 9.17 -0.63
CA GLU A 69 0.60 9.05 -1.64
C GLU A 69 0.52 10.15 -2.70
N GLU A 70 -0.68 10.65 -3.04
CA GLU A 70 -0.86 11.73 -4.00
C GLU A 70 -0.33 13.05 -3.42
N ILE A 71 -0.65 13.31 -2.16
CA ILE A 71 -0.16 14.47 -1.41
C ILE A 71 1.37 14.40 -1.28
N SER A 72 1.90 13.20 -0.99
CA SER A 72 3.33 12.96 -0.81
C SER A 72 4.12 12.84 -2.12
N LYS A 73 3.43 12.81 -3.26
CA LYS A 73 4.02 12.56 -4.59
C LYS A 73 4.84 11.27 -4.65
N SER A 74 4.35 10.24 -3.97
CA SER A 74 5.00 8.92 -3.95
C SER A 74 5.01 8.31 -5.35
N LYS A 75 6.15 7.70 -5.71
CA LYS A 75 6.31 6.98 -6.99
C LYS A 75 6.00 5.50 -6.88
N TYR A 76 6.22 4.91 -5.70
CA TYR A 76 6.30 3.45 -5.55
C TYR A 76 5.32 2.87 -4.54
N LEU A 77 4.70 3.72 -3.71
CA LEU A 77 3.80 3.29 -2.65
C LEU A 77 2.46 4.00 -2.82
N HIS A 78 1.38 3.26 -2.70
CA HIS A 78 0.07 3.77 -2.34
C HIS A 78 -0.10 3.61 -0.84
N PHE A 79 -0.62 4.63 -0.15
CA PHE A 79 -0.90 4.50 1.26
C PHE A 79 -1.93 5.51 1.75
N ASP A 80 -2.78 5.06 2.64
CA ASP A 80 -3.78 5.91 3.30
C ASP A 80 -4.15 5.33 4.67
N ILE A 81 -5.03 6.06 5.38
CA ILE A 81 -5.54 5.62 6.68
C ILE A 81 -6.95 5.08 6.49
N LYS A 82 -7.19 3.87 7.01
CA LYS A 82 -8.50 3.21 6.99
C LYS A 82 -9.07 3.09 8.39
N SER A 83 -10.38 3.24 8.50
CA SER A 83 -11.14 2.95 9.72
C SER A 83 -12.33 2.06 9.39
N LEU A 84 -12.37 0.86 9.97
CA LEU A 84 -13.46 -0.10 9.77
C LEU A 84 -14.48 0.02 10.90
N PHE A 85 -15.76 0.16 10.55
CA PHE A 85 -16.83 0.28 11.54
C PHE A 85 -17.08 -1.03 12.31
N PRO A 86 -17.63 -0.97 13.53
CA PRO A 86 -18.05 -2.15 14.28
C PRO A 86 -19.02 -3.04 13.50
N ASP A 87 -18.83 -4.36 13.61
CA ASP A 87 -19.62 -5.38 12.93
C ASP A 87 -19.67 -5.18 11.40
N LYS A 88 -18.54 -4.76 10.80
CA LYS A 88 -18.39 -4.60 9.36
C LYS A 88 -17.14 -5.31 8.87
N PHE A 89 -17.16 -5.62 7.59
CA PHE A 89 -16.04 -6.21 6.88
C PHE A 89 -15.27 -5.12 6.14
N SER A 90 -13.96 -5.31 6.00
CA SER A 90 -13.15 -4.53 5.06
C SER A 90 -13.62 -4.81 3.62
N TYR A 91 -12.79 -4.51 2.62
CA TYR A 91 -13.00 -4.89 1.23
C TYR A 91 -13.43 -6.37 1.07
N PRO A 92 -14.14 -6.71 -0.02
CA PRO A 92 -14.27 -8.09 -0.49
C PRO A 92 -12.98 -8.90 -0.32
N TYR A 93 -13.09 -10.17 0.04
CA TYR A 93 -11.92 -11.05 0.22
C TYR A 93 -11.11 -11.10 -1.07
N HIS A 94 -9.84 -10.69 -1.02
CA HIS A 94 -9.06 -10.46 -2.22
C HIS A 94 -7.56 -10.67 -2.01
N PHE A 95 -6.83 -10.74 -3.12
CA PHE A 95 -5.38 -10.64 -3.17
C PHE A 95 -4.92 -9.90 -4.44
N HIS A 96 -3.69 -9.42 -4.40
CA HIS A 96 -3.03 -8.70 -5.49
C HIS A 96 -2.08 -9.62 -6.27
N ARG A 97 -1.94 -9.41 -7.58
CA ARG A 97 -1.07 -10.23 -8.44
C ARG A 97 0.28 -9.60 -8.72
N ASN A 98 0.40 -8.29 -8.54
CA ASN A 98 1.58 -7.52 -8.90
C ASN A 98 1.82 -6.37 -7.90
N ALA A 99 1.26 -6.49 -6.70
CA ALA A 99 1.49 -5.58 -5.60
C ALA A 99 1.54 -6.33 -4.27
N GLU A 100 2.58 -6.07 -3.48
CA GLU A 100 2.66 -6.44 -2.07
C GLU A 100 1.85 -5.43 -1.25
N GLU A 101 1.33 -5.87 -0.10
CA GLU A 101 0.53 -5.04 0.78
C GLU A 101 0.90 -5.24 2.26
N LEU A 102 0.82 -4.17 3.04
CA LEU A 102 1.19 -4.13 4.44
C LEU A 102 0.14 -3.32 5.20
N PHE A 103 -0.45 -3.95 6.22
CA PHE A 103 -1.29 -3.25 7.20
C PHE A 103 -0.54 -3.03 8.50
N VAL A 104 -0.66 -1.83 9.06
CA VAL A 104 -0.15 -1.48 10.39
C VAL A 104 -1.30 -1.04 11.26
N ILE A 105 -1.58 -1.78 12.34
CA ILE A 105 -2.76 -1.54 13.16
C ILE A 105 -2.46 -0.43 14.18
N LEU A 106 -3.24 0.64 14.10
CA LEU A 106 -3.07 1.83 14.93
C LEU A 106 -3.95 1.78 16.19
N GLU A 107 -5.21 1.33 16.05
CA GLU A 107 -6.19 1.28 17.13
C GLU A 107 -7.22 0.16 16.92
N GLY A 108 -7.77 -0.36 18.02
CA GLY A 108 -8.79 -1.40 18.02
C GLY A 108 -8.25 -2.82 17.84
N GLU A 109 -9.18 -3.75 17.65
CA GLU A 109 -8.93 -5.15 17.31
C GLU A 109 -9.91 -5.61 16.22
N ALA A 110 -9.47 -6.54 15.36
CA ALA A 110 -10.29 -7.15 14.33
C ALA A 110 -9.81 -8.59 14.08
N THR A 111 -10.66 -9.40 13.46
CA THR A 111 -10.26 -10.73 12.99
C THR A 111 -9.86 -10.64 11.53
N LEU A 112 -8.64 -11.08 11.23
CA LEU A 112 -8.12 -11.30 9.90
C LEU A 112 -8.54 -12.69 9.42
N ARG A 113 -9.14 -12.76 8.24
CA ARG A 113 -9.28 -13.98 7.44
C ARG A 113 -8.13 -14.04 6.45
N SER A 114 -7.47 -15.20 6.36
CA SER A 114 -6.42 -15.53 5.38
C SER A 114 -6.58 -16.97 4.89
N PRO A 115 -5.83 -17.45 3.87
CA PRO A 115 -5.82 -18.86 3.49
C PRO A 115 -5.45 -19.80 4.65
N LYS A 116 -4.69 -19.29 5.63
CA LYS A 116 -4.26 -20.04 6.82
C LYS A 116 -5.29 -20.07 7.94
N GLY A 117 -6.45 -19.44 7.73
CA GLY A 117 -7.54 -19.37 8.69
C GLY A 117 -7.72 -17.97 9.28
N TYR A 118 -8.21 -17.92 10.52
CA TYR A 118 -8.69 -16.72 11.18
C TYR A 118 -7.80 -16.37 12.38
N GLN A 119 -7.37 -15.11 12.48
CA GLN A 119 -6.51 -14.64 13.56
C GLN A 119 -6.96 -13.25 14.03
N THR A 120 -7.05 -13.04 15.34
CA THR A 120 -7.26 -11.69 15.88
C THR A 120 -5.96 -10.90 15.76
N VAL A 121 -6.08 -9.67 15.26
CA VAL A 121 -5.01 -8.66 15.22
C VAL A 121 -5.45 -7.42 15.99
N SER A 122 -4.49 -6.69 16.51
CA SER A 122 -4.73 -5.57 17.42
C SER A 122 -3.66 -4.49 17.28
N LYS A 123 -3.87 -3.36 17.95
CA LYS A 123 -2.94 -2.23 17.97
C LYS A 123 -1.48 -2.67 18.15
N GLY A 124 -0.62 -2.23 17.24
CA GLY A 124 0.81 -2.53 17.22
C GLY A 124 1.19 -3.69 16.31
N ASP A 125 0.23 -4.48 15.86
CA ASP A 125 0.48 -5.56 14.89
C ASP A 125 0.77 -5.01 13.50
N MET A 126 1.63 -5.72 12.77
CA MET A 126 1.94 -5.48 11.36
C MET A 126 1.64 -6.75 10.58
N ILE A 127 0.89 -6.63 9.49
CA ILE A 127 0.48 -7.76 8.67
C ILE A 127 0.94 -7.53 7.24
N PHE A 128 1.84 -8.39 6.77
CA PHE A 128 2.34 -8.37 5.40
C PHE A 128 1.61 -9.42 4.55
N PHE A 129 1.22 -9.02 3.35
CA PHE A 129 0.58 -9.86 2.34
C PHE A 129 1.47 -9.91 1.09
N GLU A 130 1.95 -11.11 0.80
CA GLU A 130 2.70 -11.43 -0.42
C GLU A 130 1.78 -11.40 -1.65
N GLU A 131 2.34 -11.25 -2.84
CA GLU A 131 1.58 -11.39 -4.07
C GLU A 131 0.97 -12.80 -4.23
N GLY A 132 -0.22 -12.85 -4.85
CA GLY A 132 -0.93 -14.09 -5.16
C GLY A 132 -1.81 -14.60 -4.03
N LEU A 133 -2.34 -15.82 -4.22
CA LEU A 133 -3.41 -16.38 -3.38
C LEU A 133 -3.03 -16.48 -1.90
N GLU A 134 -1.76 -16.70 -1.58
CA GLU A 134 -1.27 -16.79 -0.20
C GLU A 134 -1.40 -15.46 0.57
N GLY A 135 -1.43 -14.34 -0.14
CA GLY A 135 -1.68 -13.01 0.43
C GLY A 135 -3.16 -12.65 0.54
N ALA A 136 -4.09 -13.58 0.26
CA ALA A 136 -5.51 -13.25 0.29
C ALA A 136 -6.01 -12.88 1.69
N HIS A 137 -6.77 -11.80 1.80
CA HIS A 137 -7.13 -11.28 3.11
C HIS A 137 -8.45 -10.51 3.14
N GLN A 138 -9.03 -10.46 4.34
CA GLN A 138 -10.19 -9.62 4.68
C GLN A 138 -10.25 -9.46 6.20
N PHE A 139 -10.58 -8.27 6.69
CA PHE A 139 -10.90 -8.03 8.09
C PHE A 139 -12.39 -8.13 8.36
N TYR A 140 -12.72 -8.59 9.56
CA TYR A 140 -14.00 -8.37 10.22
C TYR A 140 -13.75 -7.67 11.56
N ASN A 141 -14.31 -6.47 11.74
CA ASN A 141 -14.27 -5.78 13.01
C ASN A 141 -15.34 -6.37 13.95
N HIS A 142 -14.94 -7.36 14.76
CA HIS A 142 -15.79 -7.97 15.78
C HIS A 142 -15.95 -7.12 17.06
N GLY A 143 -15.20 -6.02 17.18
CA GLY A 143 -15.28 -5.11 18.31
C GLY A 143 -16.52 -4.20 18.27
N ASP A 144 -16.63 -3.37 19.30
CA ASP A 144 -17.67 -2.34 19.44
C ASP A 144 -17.16 -0.92 19.12
N GLN A 145 -15.85 -0.76 18.91
CA GLN A 145 -15.20 0.49 18.50
C GLN A 145 -14.66 0.41 17.06
N PRO A 146 -14.43 1.55 16.39
CA PRO A 146 -13.75 1.58 15.10
C PRO A 146 -12.36 0.94 15.16
N PHE A 147 -11.99 0.21 14.10
CA PHE A 147 -10.68 -0.41 13.93
C PHE A 147 -9.85 0.41 12.93
N LEU A 148 -8.72 0.96 13.36
CA LEU A 148 -7.93 1.94 12.60
C LEU A 148 -6.58 1.33 12.18
N TYR A 149 -6.22 1.47 10.90
CA TYR A 149 -4.98 0.94 10.37
C TYR A 149 -4.43 1.79 9.21
N ILE A 150 -3.13 1.66 8.97
CA ILE A 150 -2.49 2.13 7.73
C ILE A 150 -2.64 1.01 6.70
N ASP A 151 -3.15 1.35 5.54
CA ASP A 151 -3.15 0.52 4.34
C ASP A 151 -2.01 1.02 3.44
N LEU A 152 -1.05 0.15 3.14
CA LEU A 152 0.11 0.47 2.32
C LEU A 152 0.33 -0.66 1.32
N ARG A 153 0.45 -0.32 0.03
CA ARG A 153 0.78 -1.27 -1.02
C ARG A 153 1.79 -0.74 -2.01
N THR A 154 2.51 -1.63 -2.68
CA THR A 154 3.38 -1.22 -3.78
C THR A 154 2.55 -0.75 -4.99
N LYS A 155 3.13 0.17 -5.75
CA LYS A 155 2.50 0.76 -6.95
C LYS A 155 2.95 0.01 -8.19
N ALA A 156 2.06 -0.83 -8.69
CA ALA A 156 2.17 -1.42 -10.00
C ALA A 156 1.68 -0.45 -11.10
N ASN A 157 2.24 -0.55 -12.31
CA ASN A 157 1.67 0.11 -13.48
C ASN A 157 0.29 -0.47 -13.82
N VAL A 158 0.19 -1.80 -13.73
CA VAL A 158 -1.05 -2.57 -13.83
C VAL A 158 -0.98 -3.65 -12.77
N ASP A 159 -2.09 -3.84 -12.07
CA ASP A 159 -2.27 -4.95 -11.15
C ASP A 159 -3.64 -5.59 -11.38
N VAL A 160 -3.73 -6.88 -11.06
CA VAL A 160 -4.95 -7.67 -11.11
C VAL A 160 -5.27 -8.09 -9.69
N CYS A 161 -6.32 -7.51 -9.15
CA CYS A 161 -6.86 -7.88 -7.85
C CYS A 161 -7.95 -8.94 -8.05
N GLU A 162 -7.79 -10.12 -7.47
CA GLU A 162 -8.75 -11.23 -7.62
C GLU A 162 -9.58 -11.39 -6.35
N TYR A 163 -10.85 -11.76 -6.51
CA TYR A 163 -11.82 -11.95 -5.42
C TYR A 163 -12.28 -13.41 -5.37
N PRO A 164 -11.66 -14.28 -4.54
CA PRO A 164 -11.92 -15.72 -4.56
C PRO A 164 -13.38 -16.10 -4.27
N ASP A 165 -14.06 -15.38 -3.38
CA ASP A 165 -15.44 -15.73 -2.96
C ASP A 165 -16.48 -15.49 -4.06
N SER A 166 -16.23 -14.49 -4.91
CA SER A 166 -17.18 -14.05 -5.95
C SER A 166 -16.69 -14.35 -7.38
N GLY A 167 -15.48 -14.89 -7.52
CA GLY A 167 -14.89 -15.23 -8.82
C GLY A 167 -14.64 -14.03 -9.73
N LYS A 168 -14.50 -12.83 -9.15
CA LYS A 168 -14.24 -11.59 -9.90
C LYS A 168 -12.75 -11.29 -9.99
N ILE A 169 -12.40 -10.47 -10.98
CA ILE A 169 -11.11 -9.78 -11.08
C ILE A 169 -11.33 -8.28 -11.24
N ASN A 170 -10.41 -7.45 -10.75
CA ASN A 170 -10.39 -6.00 -10.92
C ASN A 170 -9.04 -5.57 -11.51
N ILE A 171 -9.09 -4.92 -12.66
CA ILE A 171 -7.91 -4.36 -13.34
C ILE A 171 -7.63 -2.96 -12.81
N LEU A 172 -6.54 -2.82 -12.05
CA LEU A 172 -6.11 -1.57 -11.43
C LEU A 172 -5.07 -0.85 -12.32
N PRO A 173 -5.06 0.50 -12.33
CA PRO A 173 -5.88 1.42 -11.52
C PRO A 173 -7.22 1.80 -12.17
N ALA A 174 -7.56 1.24 -13.34
CA ALA A 174 -8.76 1.62 -14.09
C ALA A 174 -10.08 1.29 -13.39
N MET A 175 -10.06 0.37 -12.41
CA MET A 175 -11.24 -0.14 -11.72
C MET A 175 -12.22 -0.83 -12.68
N ASP A 176 -11.67 -1.58 -13.64
CA ASP A 176 -12.46 -2.39 -14.54
C ASP A 176 -12.64 -3.80 -13.96
N ILE A 177 -13.84 -4.09 -13.45
CA ILE A 177 -14.17 -5.33 -12.76
C ILE A 177 -14.91 -6.30 -13.68
N PHE A 178 -14.47 -7.55 -13.70
CA PHE A 178 -15.02 -8.61 -14.55
C PHE A 178 -15.33 -9.87 -13.75
N THR A 179 -16.40 -10.54 -14.16
CA THR A 179 -16.55 -12.00 -13.99
C THR A 179 -15.98 -12.68 -15.23
N LYS A 180 -16.06 -14.01 -15.31
CA LYS A 180 -15.70 -14.76 -16.53
C LYS A 180 -16.45 -14.26 -17.78
N ASP A 181 -17.70 -13.82 -17.62
CA ASP A 181 -18.61 -13.61 -18.75
C ASP A 181 -18.90 -12.14 -19.06
N ALA A 182 -18.67 -11.21 -18.11
CA ALA A 182 -19.03 -9.81 -18.29
C ALA A 182 -18.26 -8.84 -17.39
N LYS A 183 -18.21 -7.57 -17.80
CA LYS A 183 -17.87 -6.43 -16.92
C LYS A 183 -19.02 -6.21 -15.94
N VAL A 184 -18.73 -6.09 -14.65
CA VAL A 184 -19.74 -6.01 -13.58
C VAL A 184 -19.42 -4.92 -12.55
N PRO A 185 -20.41 -4.44 -11.78
CA PRO A 185 -20.16 -3.58 -10.62
C PRO A 185 -19.30 -4.25 -9.54
N TYR A 186 -18.58 -3.44 -8.75
CA TYR A 186 -17.65 -3.88 -7.70
C TYR A 186 -18.26 -4.87 -6.69
N TYR A 187 -19.50 -4.65 -6.25
CA TYR A 187 -20.15 -5.46 -5.22
C TYR A 187 -20.92 -6.68 -5.76
N THR A 188 -20.85 -6.96 -7.07
CA THR A 188 -21.57 -8.10 -7.67
C THR A 188 -21.09 -9.42 -7.07
N GLY A 189 -21.95 -10.21 -6.43
CA GLY A 189 -21.54 -11.49 -5.83
C GLY A 189 -20.85 -11.35 -4.48
N GLU A 190 -20.88 -10.16 -3.87
CA GLU A 190 -20.41 -9.92 -2.50
C GLU A 190 -21.55 -9.99 -1.47
N GLU A 191 -22.76 -10.31 -1.91
CA GLU A 191 -23.88 -10.58 -1.03
C GLU A 191 -23.59 -11.82 -0.16
N GLY A 192 -24.03 -11.81 1.09
CA GLY A 192 -23.84 -12.95 1.99
C GLY A 192 -22.41 -13.13 2.48
N VAL A 193 -21.58 -12.07 2.54
CA VAL A 193 -20.22 -12.12 3.10
C VAL A 193 -20.17 -12.80 4.47
N ARG A 194 -21.20 -12.61 5.32
CA ARG A 194 -21.31 -13.27 6.63
C ARG A 194 -21.33 -14.80 6.55
N GLU A 195 -21.89 -15.37 5.49
CA GLU A 195 -21.95 -16.83 5.27
C GLU A 195 -20.56 -17.41 4.91
N LYS A 196 -19.59 -16.55 4.57
CA LYS A 196 -18.19 -16.92 4.29
C LYS A 196 -17.32 -16.95 5.56
N TRP A 197 -17.90 -16.60 6.70
CA TRP A 197 -17.21 -16.52 7.99
C TRP A 197 -17.82 -17.51 9.01
N PRO A 198 -17.01 -18.11 9.88
CA PRO A 198 -17.51 -18.98 10.95
C PRO A 198 -18.43 -18.21 11.91
N GLU A 199 -19.58 -18.80 12.25
CA GLU A 199 -20.58 -18.17 13.11
C GLU A 199 -20.04 -17.78 14.49
N GLU A 200 -19.09 -18.53 15.03
CA GLU A 200 -18.46 -18.27 16.32
C GLU A 200 -17.64 -16.98 16.34
N ILE A 201 -17.13 -16.54 15.18
CA ILE A 201 -16.40 -15.27 15.05
C ILE A 201 -17.38 -14.10 14.94
N LEU A 202 -18.52 -14.32 14.29
CA LEU A 202 -19.55 -13.29 14.08
C LEU A 202 -20.40 -13.02 15.33
N LYS A 203 -20.39 -13.92 16.31
CA LYS A 203 -21.07 -13.71 17.59
C LYS A 203 -20.30 -12.65 18.39
N LYS A 204 -20.91 -11.48 18.56
CA LYS A 204 -20.42 -10.46 19.50
C LYS A 204 -20.25 -11.09 20.87
N LYS A 205 -19.05 -10.94 21.45
CA LYS A 205 -18.77 -11.31 22.85
C LYS A 205 -19.51 -10.40 23.81
#